data_AF-A0A935QL51-F1
#
_entry.id   AF-A0A935QL51-F1
#
_cell.length_a   1.000
_cell.length_b   1.000
_cell.length_c   1.000
_cell.angle_alpha   90.00
_cell.angle_beta   90.00
_cell.angle_gamma   90.00
#
_symmetry.space_group_name_H-M   'P 1'
#
loop_
_entity.id
_entity.type
_entity.pdbx_description
1 polymer ?
#
loop_
_entity_poly.entity_id
_entity_poly.type
_entity_poly.pdbx_seq_one_letter_code
_entity_poly.pdbx_strand_id
1 'polypeptide(L)'
;MRRTVIDPRPNWRDRVSSQGLVFYDAPSGAGGGSPYWNEDACYRLTSAEVDYLETVTEQLHQMCVEAGRFLASGAMGSLGLPPGALEIARASLEADAPSLYGRFDLAWDGRGHAKLLEYNADTPTGLLEASVIQWYWLQDTHPDLDQWNSLHERLVQAWRDVAWRLPQAPVVFAHHPGSAGAEEEMTVTYLRDTADQAGLRTVSLPIDQIGYDEARRCFVGEGTDVLRTCFKLYPWEDMLAETFGRYVEPVPSGSRSTTWIEPPWKVLLSNKALLAALWQVYPGHECLLPAYLDGPRDLVDWVAKPLHGREGEGIHAQVGGRALGAGAPGLPPSSRYGAEGYCYQQWFPLPSFEGHRPVLGCWVVDGRAAGLGIREGTQDITDHLARFVPHLIEAPRPDEATQAAWLTEPATPIPSRERPTPTSLPGPPRAAPAPPESAPAKEPASPVPTWRPFRVEPDTGDYGDPTAAPDLPRWDGPQDYPNDPTRGIF
;
A
#
# COMPACT_ATOMS: atom_id res chain seq x y z
N MET A 1 -15.78 -16.46 10.14
CA MET A 1 -16.08 -15.11 9.68
C MET A 1 -17.56 -15.08 9.30
N ARG A 2 -18.29 -14.04 9.71
CA ARG A 2 -19.72 -13.90 9.43
C ARG A 2 -20.06 -12.46 9.07
N ARG A 3 -20.80 -12.25 7.97
CA ARG A 3 -21.43 -10.96 7.66
C ARG A 3 -22.73 -10.81 8.45
N THR A 4 -22.99 -9.65 9.04
CA THR A 4 -24.21 -9.37 9.81
C THR A 4 -24.76 -8.02 9.38
N VAL A 5 -26.03 -7.98 9.01
CA VAL A 5 -26.76 -6.74 8.74
C VAL A 5 -26.94 -5.98 10.06
N ILE A 6 -26.69 -4.68 10.03
CA ILE A 6 -26.84 -3.78 11.19
C ILE A 6 -27.53 -2.50 10.74
N ASP A 7 -28.05 -1.74 11.71
CA ASP A 7 -28.56 -0.40 11.44
C ASP A 7 -27.40 0.62 11.42
N PRO A 8 -27.29 1.49 10.40
CA PRO A 8 -26.30 2.56 10.38
C PRO A 8 -26.43 3.50 11.57
N ARG A 9 -25.30 4.09 12.00
CA ARG A 9 -25.34 5.14 13.01
C ARG A 9 -26.14 6.35 12.50
N PRO A 10 -26.90 7.04 13.37
CA PRO A 10 -27.48 8.32 13.02
C PRO A 10 -26.41 9.33 12.56
N ASN A 11 -26.67 10.00 11.44
CA ASN A 11 -25.78 11.00 10.84
C ASN A 11 -24.35 10.46 10.55
N TRP A 12 -24.23 9.18 10.17
CA TRP A 12 -22.92 8.56 9.94
C TRP A 12 -22.06 9.32 8.91
N ARG A 13 -22.66 9.94 7.88
CA ARG A 13 -21.94 10.76 6.89
C ARG A 13 -21.20 11.94 7.53
N ASP A 14 -21.89 12.68 8.41
CA ASP A 14 -21.29 13.80 9.15
C ASP A 14 -20.19 13.28 10.09
N ARG A 15 -20.40 12.12 10.73
CA ARG A 15 -19.42 11.49 11.61
C ARG A 15 -18.14 11.15 10.85
N VAL A 16 -18.23 10.39 9.76
CA VAL A 16 -17.04 9.97 9.00
C VAL A 16 -16.33 11.16 8.34
N SER A 17 -17.08 12.17 7.88
CA SER A 17 -16.52 13.42 7.36
C SER A 17 -15.74 14.18 8.43
N SER A 18 -16.26 14.27 9.66
CA SER A 18 -15.55 14.90 10.79
C SER A 18 -14.28 14.15 11.22
N GLN A 19 -14.18 12.87 10.88
CA GLN A 19 -13.02 12.02 11.13
C GLN A 19 -12.01 12.06 9.97
N GLY A 20 -12.28 12.88 8.95
CA GLY A 20 -11.38 13.10 7.83
C GLY A 20 -11.68 12.26 6.60
N LEU A 21 -12.71 11.40 6.56
CA LEU A 21 -13.08 10.69 5.33
C LEU A 21 -14.06 11.55 4.49
N VAL A 22 -13.58 12.16 3.40
CA VAL A 22 -14.39 13.10 2.60
C VAL A 22 -15.04 12.50 1.34
N PHE A 23 -14.74 11.24 0.98
CA PHE A 23 -15.34 10.52 -0.17
C PHE A 23 -16.21 9.33 0.28
N TYR A 24 -17.08 9.52 1.26
CA TYR A 24 -17.87 8.43 1.86
C TYR A 24 -19.00 7.86 0.98
N ASP A 25 -19.34 8.50 -0.14
CA ASP A 25 -20.26 7.99 -1.17
C ASP A 25 -19.46 7.78 -2.48
N ALA A 26 -19.67 6.65 -3.16
CA ALA A 26 -19.08 6.40 -4.47
C ALA A 26 -19.64 7.38 -5.51
N PRO A 27 -18.83 7.86 -6.48
CA PRO A 27 -19.30 8.79 -7.50
C PRO A 27 -20.49 8.19 -8.27
N SER A 28 -21.65 8.85 -8.20
CA SER A 28 -22.78 8.58 -9.08
C SER A 28 -23.03 9.79 -9.97
N GLY A 29 -23.14 9.59 -11.28
CA GLY A 29 -23.73 10.61 -12.14
C GLY A 29 -25.12 11.01 -11.60
N ALA A 30 -25.34 12.32 -11.45
CA ALA A 30 -26.57 12.96 -10.99
C ALA A 30 -27.08 12.53 -9.58
N GLY A 31 -26.37 12.98 -8.53
CA GLY A 31 -27.04 13.42 -7.30
C GLY A 31 -27.55 12.36 -6.32
N GLY A 32 -26.82 11.25 -6.13
CA GLY A 32 -27.06 10.30 -5.03
C GLY A 32 -26.17 9.06 -5.14
N GLY A 33 -24.96 9.14 -4.56
CA GLY A 33 -23.99 8.05 -4.58
C GLY A 33 -24.41 6.86 -3.71
N SER A 34 -24.02 5.65 -4.11
CA SER A 34 -24.07 4.50 -3.19
C SER A 34 -23.00 4.68 -2.11
N PRO A 35 -23.25 4.32 -0.84
CA PRO A 35 -22.25 4.48 0.22
C PRO A 35 -20.98 3.71 -0.12
N TYR A 36 -19.84 4.40 -0.18
CA TYR A 36 -18.53 3.76 -0.22
C TYR A 36 -18.20 3.22 1.17
N TRP A 37 -18.32 4.04 2.22
CA TRP A 37 -18.31 3.55 3.59
C TRP A 37 -19.70 2.99 3.93
N ASN A 38 -19.78 1.71 4.28
CA ASN A 38 -21.04 1.00 4.45
C ASN A 38 -21.26 0.57 5.91
N GLU A 39 -22.22 1.22 6.57
CA GLU A 39 -22.68 0.85 7.92
C GLU A 39 -23.95 0.01 7.94
N ASP A 40 -24.46 -0.46 6.80
CA ASP A 40 -25.62 -1.38 6.77
C ASP A 40 -25.21 -2.83 7.13
N ALA A 41 -23.91 -3.09 7.26
CA ALA A 41 -23.38 -4.39 7.66
C ALA A 41 -22.07 -4.26 8.43
N CYS A 42 -21.71 -5.31 9.15
CA CYS A 42 -20.36 -5.53 9.65
C CYS A 42 -19.96 -6.99 9.49
N TYR A 43 -18.65 -7.24 9.53
CA TYR A 43 -18.11 -8.59 9.63
C TYR A 43 -17.70 -8.90 11.07
N ARG A 44 -18.07 -10.08 11.53
CA ARG A 44 -17.74 -10.61 12.86
C ARG A 44 -16.72 -11.73 12.69
N LEU A 45 -15.59 -11.59 13.37
CA LEU A 45 -14.52 -12.58 13.42
C LEU A 45 -14.36 -13.09 14.85
N THR A 46 -13.94 -14.34 15.01
CA THR A 46 -13.48 -14.83 16.32
C THR A 46 -12.01 -14.48 16.53
N SER A 47 -11.51 -14.44 17.77
CA SER A 47 -10.08 -14.24 18.04
C SER A 47 -9.21 -15.25 17.29
N ALA A 48 -9.59 -16.53 17.26
CA ALA A 48 -8.85 -17.56 16.54
C ALA A 48 -8.77 -17.33 15.01
N GLU A 49 -9.78 -16.66 14.44
CA GLU A 49 -9.77 -16.28 13.02
C GLU A 49 -8.83 -15.10 12.77
N VAL A 50 -8.74 -14.17 13.71
CA VAL A 50 -7.79 -13.06 13.67
C VAL A 50 -6.37 -13.57 13.85
N ASP A 51 -6.09 -14.40 14.86
CA ASP A 51 -4.77 -15.01 15.09
C ASP A 51 -4.27 -15.77 13.84
N TYR A 52 -5.19 -16.46 13.16
CA TYR A 52 -4.92 -17.13 11.89
C TYR A 52 -4.52 -16.13 10.79
N LEU A 53 -5.30 -15.06 10.61
CA LEU A 53 -5.01 -14.04 9.60
C LEU A 53 -3.72 -13.28 9.89
N GLU A 54 -3.41 -12.98 11.16
CA GLU A 54 -2.14 -12.38 11.56
C GLU A 54 -0.96 -13.27 11.17
N THR A 55 -1.05 -14.57 11.50
CA THR A 55 -0.03 -15.56 11.14
C THR A 55 0.16 -15.66 9.62
N VAL A 56 -0.94 -15.72 8.86
CA VAL A 56 -0.90 -15.75 7.39
C VAL A 56 -0.30 -14.47 6.82
N THR A 57 -0.65 -13.32 7.38
CA THR A 57 -0.17 -12.00 6.93
C THR A 57 1.34 -11.87 7.09
N GLU A 58 1.87 -12.24 8.25
CA GLU A 58 3.32 -12.22 8.50
C GLU A 58 4.07 -13.26 7.66
N GLN A 59 3.48 -14.45 7.46
CA GLN A 59 4.04 -15.48 6.59
C GLN A 59 4.13 -15.04 5.13
N LEU A 60 3.04 -14.49 4.59
CA LEU A 60 3.03 -13.98 3.24
C LEU A 60 4.02 -12.82 3.09
N HIS A 61 4.12 -11.91 4.06
CA HIS A 61 5.10 -10.83 4.01
C HIS A 61 6.54 -11.36 3.85
N GLN A 62 6.95 -12.31 4.68
CA GLN A 62 8.30 -12.89 4.60
C GLN A 62 8.55 -13.63 3.27
N MET A 63 7.56 -14.40 2.81
CA MET A 63 7.62 -15.07 1.50
C MET A 63 7.72 -14.06 0.35
N CYS A 64 7.00 -12.95 0.42
CA CYS A 64 7.05 -11.89 -0.58
C CYS A 64 8.42 -11.23 -0.63
N VAL A 65 9.06 -10.93 0.52
CA VAL A 65 10.42 -10.37 0.53
C VAL A 65 11.41 -11.34 -0.13
N GLU A 66 11.34 -12.64 0.14
CA GLU A 66 12.20 -13.63 -0.51
C GLU A 66 11.93 -13.76 -2.02
N ALA A 67 10.65 -13.80 -2.42
CA ALA A 67 10.28 -13.79 -3.84
C ALA A 67 10.72 -12.49 -4.53
N GLY A 68 10.73 -11.35 -3.82
CA GLY A 68 11.31 -10.09 -4.27
C GLY A 68 12.81 -10.20 -4.54
N ARG A 69 13.57 -10.90 -3.70
CA ARG A 69 14.99 -11.20 -3.97
C ARG A 69 15.18 -12.06 -5.22
N PHE A 70 14.29 -13.04 -5.43
CA PHE A 70 14.28 -13.84 -6.64
C PHE A 70 14.00 -12.99 -7.89
N LEU A 71 12.99 -12.11 -7.86
CA LEU A 71 12.70 -11.16 -8.93
C LEU A 71 13.88 -10.21 -9.21
N ALA A 72 14.50 -9.68 -8.16
CA ALA A 72 15.65 -8.77 -8.24
C ALA A 72 16.87 -9.38 -8.96
N SER A 73 16.97 -10.72 -9.02
CA SER A 73 18.03 -11.40 -9.77
C SER A 73 17.87 -11.34 -11.30
N GLY A 74 16.71 -10.88 -11.80
CA GLY A 74 16.37 -10.86 -13.22
C GLY A 74 15.83 -12.20 -13.74
N ALA A 75 15.59 -13.18 -12.86
CA ALA A 75 15.12 -14.52 -13.24
C ALA A 75 13.77 -14.53 -13.99
N MET A 76 12.95 -13.48 -13.84
CA MET A 76 11.65 -13.33 -14.50
C MET A 76 11.61 -12.17 -15.51
N GLY A 77 12.77 -11.77 -16.05
CA GLY A 77 12.86 -10.71 -17.04
C GLY A 77 12.77 -9.30 -16.43
N SER A 78 12.39 -8.31 -17.25
CA SER A 78 12.37 -6.90 -16.85
C SER A 78 11.20 -6.50 -15.96
N LEU A 79 10.19 -7.36 -15.80
CA LEU A 79 8.96 -7.07 -15.06
C LEU A 79 8.16 -5.89 -15.63
N GLY A 80 8.37 -5.57 -16.91
CA GLY A 80 7.81 -4.36 -17.54
C GLY A 80 8.51 -3.06 -17.14
N LEU A 81 9.55 -3.11 -16.31
CA LEU A 81 10.26 -1.93 -15.83
C LEU A 81 11.26 -1.39 -16.87
N PRO A 82 11.55 -0.07 -16.84
CA PRO A 82 12.52 0.55 -17.73
C PRO A 82 13.97 0.09 -17.43
N PRO A 83 14.92 0.24 -18.38
CA PRO A 83 16.31 -0.14 -18.17
C PRO A 83 16.93 0.54 -16.94
N GLY A 84 17.64 -0.22 -16.10
CA GLY A 84 18.26 0.28 -14.87
C GLY A 84 17.38 0.20 -13.63
N ALA A 85 16.05 0.10 -13.78
CA ALA A 85 15.12 0.07 -12.65
C ALA A 85 15.29 -1.17 -11.77
N LEU A 86 15.55 -2.34 -12.38
CA LEU A 86 15.75 -3.58 -11.63
C LEU A 86 17.03 -3.52 -10.79
N GLU A 87 18.08 -2.89 -11.31
CA GLU A 87 19.33 -2.65 -10.59
C GLU A 87 19.12 -1.70 -9.41
N ILE A 88 18.31 -0.66 -9.58
CA ILE A 88 17.95 0.28 -8.50
C ILE A 88 17.18 -0.47 -7.41
N ALA A 89 16.14 -1.22 -7.79
CA ALA A 89 15.34 -2.01 -6.87
C ALA A 89 16.22 -3.03 -6.11
N ARG A 90 17.04 -3.81 -6.80
CA ARG A 90 17.97 -4.78 -6.21
C ARG A 90 18.92 -4.14 -5.22
N ALA A 91 19.57 -3.03 -5.60
CA ALA A 91 20.53 -2.35 -4.73
C ALA A 91 19.86 -1.79 -3.46
N SER A 92 18.65 -1.24 -3.57
CA SER A 92 17.91 -0.77 -2.38
C SER A 92 17.46 -1.93 -1.47
N LEU A 93 17.13 -3.11 -2.03
CA LEU A 93 16.79 -4.32 -1.28
C LEU A 93 17.99 -4.92 -0.55
N GLU A 94 19.16 -4.93 -1.19
CA GLU A 94 20.43 -5.39 -0.60
C GLU A 94 20.90 -4.47 0.52
N ALA A 95 20.62 -3.17 0.41
CA ALA A 95 20.94 -2.17 1.42
C ALA A 95 19.93 -2.12 2.58
N ASP A 96 18.92 -3.02 2.57
CA ASP A 96 17.83 -3.03 3.55
C ASP A 96 17.14 -1.66 3.65
N ALA A 97 16.92 -0.97 2.51
CA ALA A 97 16.36 0.38 2.53
C ALA A 97 15.02 0.40 3.31
N PRO A 98 14.80 1.40 4.19
CA PRO A 98 13.67 1.36 5.13
C PRO A 98 12.32 1.33 4.42
N SER A 99 11.41 0.47 4.86
CA SER A 99 10.02 0.33 4.39
C SER A 99 9.07 0.52 5.58
N LEU A 100 7.86 1.02 5.34
CA LEU A 100 6.91 1.36 6.39
C LEU A 100 5.73 0.40 6.42
N TYR A 101 5.03 0.22 5.31
CA TYR A 101 3.74 -0.47 5.31
C TYR A 101 3.39 -1.15 3.97
N GLY A 102 2.30 -1.91 3.97
CA GLY A 102 1.76 -2.61 2.81
C GLY A 102 0.38 -3.22 3.10
N ARG A 103 -0.38 -3.57 2.07
CA ARG A 103 -1.70 -4.22 2.21
C ARG A 103 -1.82 -5.44 1.31
N PHE A 104 -2.04 -6.61 1.90
CA PHE A 104 -2.44 -7.80 1.15
C PHE A 104 -3.93 -7.79 0.87
N ASP A 105 -4.30 -8.21 -0.33
CA ASP A 105 -5.69 -8.51 -0.66
C ASP A 105 -5.85 -10.05 -0.66
N LEU A 106 -6.63 -10.56 0.31
CA LEU A 106 -6.87 -11.99 0.52
C LEU A 106 -8.34 -12.36 0.28
N ALA A 107 -8.57 -13.56 -0.27
CA ALA A 107 -9.89 -14.19 -0.33
C ALA A 107 -10.01 -15.28 0.74
N TRP A 108 -10.96 -15.15 1.66
CA TRP A 108 -11.21 -16.13 2.72
C TRP A 108 -12.62 -16.01 3.28
N ASP A 109 -13.26 -17.14 3.61
CA ASP A 109 -14.63 -17.21 4.12
C ASP A 109 -14.71 -17.60 5.61
N GLY A 110 -13.56 -17.69 6.29
CA GLY A 110 -13.46 -18.26 7.64
C GLY A 110 -13.20 -19.76 7.68
N ARG A 111 -13.04 -20.43 6.53
CA ARG A 111 -12.80 -21.87 6.41
C ARG A 111 -11.64 -22.15 5.45
N GLY A 112 -10.93 -23.24 5.72
CA GLY A 112 -9.75 -23.61 4.93
C GLY A 112 -8.70 -22.50 4.94
N HIS A 113 -7.95 -22.39 3.85
CA HIS A 113 -6.81 -21.47 3.77
C HIS A 113 -7.17 -20.19 3.01
N ALA A 114 -6.79 -19.04 3.58
CA ALA A 114 -6.87 -17.76 2.89
C ALA A 114 -6.01 -17.77 1.61
N LYS A 115 -6.50 -17.16 0.53
CA LYS A 115 -5.79 -17.11 -0.76
C LYS A 115 -5.28 -15.72 -1.07
N LEU A 116 -3.99 -15.60 -1.37
CA LEU A 116 -3.37 -14.35 -1.80
C LEU A 116 -3.82 -13.98 -3.22
N LEU A 117 -4.50 -12.83 -3.33
CA LEU A 117 -4.88 -12.25 -4.62
C LEU A 117 -3.80 -11.31 -5.14
N GLU A 118 -3.30 -10.40 -4.31
CA GLU A 118 -2.18 -9.51 -4.61
C GLU A 118 -1.59 -8.87 -3.35
N TYR A 119 -0.44 -8.21 -3.51
CA TYR A 119 0.20 -7.42 -2.46
C TYR A 119 0.39 -5.97 -2.92
N ASN A 120 -0.41 -5.06 -2.36
CA ASN A 120 -0.29 -3.62 -2.56
C ASN A 120 0.82 -3.09 -1.64
N ALA A 121 2.06 -3.26 -2.07
CA ALA A 121 3.22 -2.97 -1.23
C ALA A 121 3.68 -1.50 -1.32
N ASP A 122 3.54 -0.84 -2.47
CA ASP A 122 4.11 0.50 -2.72
C ASP A 122 3.12 1.64 -2.37
N THR A 123 1.91 1.60 -2.93
CA THR A 123 0.91 2.68 -2.78
C THR A 123 -0.47 2.17 -2.33
N PRO A 124 -0.60 1.42 -1.22
CA PRO A 124 -1.90 0.97 -0.74
C PRO A 124 -2.73 2.12 -0.13
N THR A 125 -3.98 2.29 -0.59
CA THR A 125 -4.98 3.20 0.01
C THR A 125 -5.96 2.46 0.93
N GLY A 126 -7.08 3.08 1.35
CA GLY A 126 -8.01 2.48 2.31
C GLY A 126 -7.49 2.43 3.75
N LEU A 127 -6.38 3.10 4.03
CA LEU A 127 -5.69 3.07 5.32
C LEU A 127 -6.47 3.85 6.39
N LEU A 128 -7.00 5.02 6.04
CA LEU A 128 -7.77 5.85 6.98
C LEU A 128 -9.04 5.13 7.43
N GLU A 129 -9.71 4.45 6.50
CA GLU A 129 -10.90 3.66 6.74
C GLU A 129 -10.60 2.49 7.67
N ALA A 130 -9.51 1.77 7.41
CA ALA A 130 -9.06 0.64 8.20
C ALA A 130 -8.48 1.01 9.57
N SER A 131 -8.03 2.25 9.78
CA SER A 131 -7.40 2.66 11.03
C SER A 131 -8.31 3.52 11.89
N VAL A 132 -8.85 4.60 11.34
CA VAL A 132 -9.54 5.65 12.09
C VAL A 132 -11.06 5.48 12.01
N ILE A 133 -11.60 5.35 10.80
CA ILE A 133 -13.06 5.39 10.60
C ILE A 133 -13.74 4.18 11.24
N GLN A 134 -13.22 2.97 10.99
CA GLN A 134 -13.78 1.77 11.60
C GLN A 134 -13.56 1.69 13.11
N TRP A 135 -12.51 2.33 13.62
CA TRP A 135 -12.27 2.40 15.05
C TRP A 135 -13.36 3.21 15.74
N TYR A 136 -13.64 4.42 15.26
CA TYR A 136 -14.71 5.25 15.79
C TYR A 136 -16.09 4.60 15.62
N TRP A 137 -16.31 3.85 14.53
CA TRP A 137 -17.51 3.03 14.39
C TRP A 137 -17.62 1.98 15.50
N LEU A 138 -16.53 1.26 15.81
CA LEU A 138 -16.52 0.27 16.89
C LEU A 138 -16.79 0.92 18.24
N GLN A 139 -16.12 2.04 18.55
CA GLN A 139 -16.31 2.76 19.81
C GLN A 139 -17.75 3.22 20.02
N ASP A 140 -18.41 3.70 18.96
CA ASP A 140 -19.79 4.18 19.03
C ASP A 140 -20.81 3.04 19.18
N THR A 141 -20.52 1.84 18.63
CA THR A 141 -21.53 0.78 18.47
C THR A 141 -21.30 -0.45 19.34
N HIS A 142 -20.03 -0.77 19.64
CA HIS A 142 -19.59 -1.95 20.37
C HIS A 142 -18.34 -1.65 21.22
N PRO A 143 -18.36 -0.66 22.12
CA PRO A 143 -17.16 -0.19 22.85
C PRO A 143 -16.49 -1.27 23.71
N ASP A 144 -17.23 -2.31 24.09
CA ASP A 144 -16.76 -3.41 24.93
C ASP A 144 -16.07 -4.53 24.12
N LEU A 145 -16.12 -4.49 22.79
CA LEU A 145 -15.56 -5.51 21.90
C LEU A 145 -14.23 -5.07 21.30
N ASP A 146 -13.45 -6.06 20.89
CA ASP A 146 -12.15 -5.87 20.24
C ASP A 146 -12.27 -5.72 18.71
N GLN A 147 -11.21 -5.21 18.09
CA GLN A 147 -11.06 -5.07 16.64
C GLN A 147 -9.60 -5.25 16.26
N TRP A 148 -9.32 -6.05 15.23
CA TRP A 148 -7.96 -6.16 14.70
C TRP A 148 -7.57 -4.87 13.96
N ASN A 149 -7.07 -3.91 14.73
CA ASN A 149 -6.71 -2.57 14.28
C ASN A 149 -5.69 -1.95 15.26
N SER A 150 -4.43 -2.30 15.05
CA SER A 150 -3.26 -1.68 15.73
C SER A 150 -2.48 -0.76 14.79
N LEU A 151 -3.12 -0.34 13.69
CA LEU A 151 -2.48 0.39 12.60
C LEU A 151 -1.88 1.71 13.07
N HIS A 152 -2.64 2.48 13.85
CA HIS A 152 -2.20 3.79 14.29
C HIS A 152 -0.95 3.69 15.17
N GLU A 153 -1.03 2.89 16.22
CA GLU A 153 0.04 2.69 17.20
C GLU A 153 1.29 2.10 16.55
N ARG A 154 1.12 1.12 15.65
CA ARG A 154 2.23 0.52 14.92
C ARG A 154 2.88 1.47 13.93
N LEU A 155 2.12 2.33 13.25
CA LEU A 155 2.69 3.34 12.34
C LEU A 155 3.52 4.37 13.10
N VAL A 156 3.00 4.90 14.21
CA VAL A 156 3.75 5.81 15.09
C VAL A 156 5.03 5.14 15.59
N GLN A 157 4.94 3.88 16.02
CA GLN A 157 6.10 3.13 16.50
C GLN A 157 7.12 2.86 15.37
N ALA A 158 6.68 2.45 14.18
CA ALA A 158 7.55 2.24 13.02
C ALA A 158 8.31 3.51 12.63
N TRP A 159 7.68 4.68 12.69
CA TRP A 159 8.35 5.96 12.49
C TRP A 159 9.42 6.26 13.55
N ARG A 160 9.17 5.92 14.82
CA ARG A 160 10.18 6.04 15.89
C ARG A 160 11.35 5.10 15.64
N ASP A 161 11.08 3.86 15.25
CA ASP A 161 12.09 2.83 15.07
C ASP A 161 12.96 3.08 13.82
N VAL A 162 12.41 3.71 12.78
CA VAL A 162 13.18 4.09 11.58
C VAL A 162 13.90 5.43 11.73
N ALA A 163 13.52 6.28 12.69
CA ALA A 163 14.00 7.66 12.81
C ALA A 163 15.54 7.78 12.83
N TRP A 164 16.25 6.86 13.49
CA TRP A 164 17.71 6.87 13.56
C TRP A 164 18.40 6.56 12.22
N ARG A 165 17.69 5.92 11.29
CA ARG A 165 18.13 5.63 9.92
C ARG A 165 17.87 6.79 8.97
N LEU A 166 17.04 7.75 9.37
CA LEU A 166 16.67 8.90 8.54
C LEU A 166 17.65 10.08 8.75
N PRO A 167 17.97 10.84 7.69
CA PRO A 167 18.62 12.13 7.83
C PRO A 167 17.89 13.06 8.83
N GLN A 168 18.65 13.86 9.58
CA GLN A 168 18.12 14.87 10.51
C GLN A 168 17.54 16.09 9.77
N ALA A 169 16.47 15.87 9.02
CA ALA A 169 15.76 16.84 8.19
C ALA A 169 14.24 16.51 8.24
N PRO A 170 13.36 17.42 7.80
CA PRO A 170 11.95 17.11 7.70
C PRO A 170 11.70 15.94 6.73
N VAL A 171 10.76 15.08 7.08
CA VAL A 171 10.18 14.08 6.17
C VAL A 171 9.15 14.78 5.31
N VAL A 172 9.35 14.75 4.00
CA VAL A 172 8.37 15.25 3.03
C VAL A 172 7.34 14.16 2.77
N PHE A 173 6.06 14.51 2.75
CA PHE A 173 4.94 13.64 2.47
C PHE A 173 4.30 14.07 1.16
N ALA A 174 4.53 13.30 0.11
CA ALA A 174 4.14 13.61 -1.26
C ALA A 174 2.93 12.79 -1.73
N HIS A 175 2.00 13.49 -2.38
CA HIS A 175 0.72 12.97 -2.90
C HIS A 175 0.43 13.60 -4.27
N HIS A 176 -0.44 12.98 -5.07
CA HIS A 176 -0.91 13.59 -6.31
C HIS A 176 -1.80 14.82 -6.02
N PRO A 177 -1.62 15.96 -6.72
CA PRO A 177 -2.51 17.11 -6.57
C PRO A 177 -3.92 16.88 -7.13
N GLY A 178 -4.93 17.59 -6.59
CA GLY A 178 -6.24 17.77 -7.21
C GLY A 178 -7.34 16.80 -6.74
N SER A 179 -8.57 16.98 -7.27
CA SER A 179 -9.77 16.22 -6.86
C SER A 179 -9.69 14.71 -7.14
N ALA A 180 -8.89 14.30 -8.13
CA ALA A 180 -8.57 12.89 -8.37
C ALA A 180 -7.71 12.26 -7.26
N GLY A 181 -7.08 13.08 -6.40
CA GLY A 181 -6.19 12.67 -5.33
C GLY A 181 -6.78 12.79 -3.93
N ALA A 182 -8.09 13.01 -3.75
CA ALA A 182 -8.66 13.18 -2.41
C ALA A 182 -8.39 11.98 -1.48
N GLU A 183 -8.46 10.74 -1.99
CA GLU A 183 -8.09 9.54 -1.23
C GLU A 183 -6.60 9.48 -0.91
N GLU A 184 -5.76 9.87 -1.87
CA GLU A 184 -4.31 9.91 -1.69
C GLU A 184 -3.89 10.96 -0.67
N GLU A 185 -4.39 12.19 -0.80
CA GLU A 185 -4.09 13.30 0.10
C GLU A 185 -4.49 12.97 1.54
N MET A 186 -5.64 12.31 1.74
CA MET A 186 -6.06 11.88 3.07
C MET A 186 -5.18 10.75 3.63
N THR A 187 -4.84 9.76 2.80
CA THR A 187 -3.92 8.68 3.20
C THR A 187 -2.56 9.25 3.60
N VAL A 188 -2.01 10.17 2.79
CA VAL A 188 -0.72 10.82 3.03
C VAL A 188 -0.77 11.76 4.24
N THR A 189 -1.88 12.48 4.44
CA THR A 189 -2.08 13.34 5.62
C THR A 189 -2.15 12.53 6.89
N TYR A 190 -2.85 11.39 6.87
CA TYR A 190 -2.88 10.47 8.00
C TYR A 190 -1.49 9.89 8.32
N LEU A 191 -0.75 9.43 7.32
CA LEU A 191 0.63 8.94 7.51
C LEU A 191 1.55 10.05 8.04
N ARG A 192 1.38 11.28 7.57
CA ARG A 192 2.11 12.45 8.08
C ARG A 192 1.82 12.69 9.56
N ASP A 193 0.58 12.58 9.98
CA ASP A 193 0.16 12.72 11.36
C ASP A 193 0.84 11.67 12.27
N THR A 194 0.86 10.40 11.84
CA THR A 194 1.58 9.34 12.59
C THR A 194 3.08 9.62 12.73
N ALA A 195 3.72 10.23 11.72
CA ALA A 195 5.13 10.61 11.78
C ALA A 195 5.37 11.83 12.68
N ASP A 196 4.46 12.81 12.70
CA ASP A 196 4.52 13.97 13.60
C ASP A 196 4.41 13.52 15.07
N GLN A 197 3.47 12.62 15.37
CA GLN A 197 3.33 12.00 16.70
C GLN A 197 4.52 11.10 17.10
N ALA A 198 5.27 10.59 16.12
CA ALA A 198 6.54 9.92 16.35
C ALA A 198 7.69 10.90 16.68
N GLY A 199 7.45 12.21 16.62
CA GLY A 199 8.41 13.28 16.89
C GLY A 199 9.24 13.70 15.68
N LEU A 200 8.89 13.25 14.47
CA LEU A 200 9.56 13.67 13.24
C LEU A 200 9.02 15.03 12.80
N ARG A 201 9.91 15.88 12.27
CA ARG A 201 9.46 17.10 11.57
C ARG A 201 8.89 16.69 10.23
N THR A 202 7.70 17.17 9.89
CA THR A 202 7.01 16.79 8.65
C THR A 202 6.63 17.99 7.78
N VAL A 203 6.63 17.78 6.46
CA VAL A 203 6.17 18.75 5.45
C VAL A 203 5.27 18.00 4.47
N SER A 204 4.13 18.58 4.10
CA SER A 204 3.31 18.07 2.99
C SER A 204 3.66 18.83 1.72
N LEU A 205 3.75 18.12 0.60
CA LEU A 205 4.08 18.72 -0.70
C LEU A 205 3.42 17.93 -1.83
N PRO A 206 2.65 18.55 -2.74
CA PRO A 206 2.22 17.88 -3.97
C PRO A 206 3.43 17.35 -4.77
N ILE A 207 3.29 16.16 -5.37
CA ILE A 207 4.38 15.51 -6.10
C ILE A 207 4.89 16.36 -7.28
N ASP A 208 4.02 17.16 -7.89
CA ASP A 208 4.33 18.06 -9.01
C ASP A 208 5.15 19.30 -8.60
N GLN A 209 5.30 19.55 -7.31
CA GLN A 209 6.16 20.59 -6.73
C GLN A 209 7.55 20.07 -6.32
N ILE A 210 7.83 18.78 -6.52
CA ILE A 210 9.18 18.21 -6.36
C ILE A 210 9.95 18.37 -7.68
N GLY A 211 11.17 18.89 -7.58
CA GLY A 211 12.10 19.04 -8.68
C GLY A 211 13.47 18.44 -8.38
N TYR A 212 14.37 18.53 -9.35
CA TYR A 212 15.76 18.10 -9.22
C TYR A 212 16.69 19.23 -9.64
N ASP A 213 17.59 19.65 -8.75
CA ASP A 213 18.63 20.63 -9.04
C ASP A 213 19.86 19.89 -9.60
N GLU A 214 20.09 20.00 -10.91
CA GLU A 214 21.22 19.32 -11.57
C GLU A 214 22.59 19.84 -11.11
N ALA A 215 22.70 21.14 -10.79
CA ALA A 215 23.97 21.73 -10.36
C ALA A 215 24.34 21.25 -8.95
N ARG A 216 23.36 21.14 -8.06
CA ARG A 216 23.55 20.63 -6.70
C ARG A 216 23.50 19.11 -6.63
N ARG A 217 22.91 18.46 -7.63
CA ARG A 217 22.63 17.02 -7.71
C ARG A 217 21.77 16.53 -6.55
N CYS A 218 20.61 17.14 -6.37
CA CYS A 218 19.68 16.77 -5.30
C CYS A 218 18.24 17.06 -5.68
N PHE A 219 17.32 16.28 -5.10
CA PHE A 219 15.90 16.62 -5.11
C PHE A 219 15.65 17.83 -4.22
N VAL A 220 14.76 18.69 -4.67
CA VAL A 220 14.32 19.92 -4.01
C VAL A 220 12.80 20.02 -4.14
N GLY A 221 12.16 20.80 -3.29
CA GLY A 221 10.73 21.05 -3.37
C GLY A 221 10.42 22.51 -3.05
N GLU A 222 9.24 22.98 -3.39
CA GLU A 222 8.83 24.33 -3.01
C GLU A 222 8.95 24.55 -1.49
N GLY A 223 9.65 25.60 -1.08
CA GLY A 223 9.91 25.88 0.34
C GLY A 223 10.91 24.93 1.04
N THR A 224 11.53 23.99 0.33
CA THR A 224 12.53 23.05 0.87
C THR A 224 13.86 23.14 0.11
N ASP A 225 14.99 23.30 0.83
CA ASP A 225 16.30 23.46 0.18
C ASP A 225 16.84 22.15 -0.40
N VAL A 226 16.79 21.06 0.38
CA VAL A 226 17.15 19.71 -0.06
C VAL A 226 16.14 18.73 0.52
N LEU A 227 15.55 17.91 -0.34
CA LEU A 227 14.60 16.87 0.03
C LEU A 227 15.38 15.61 0.44
N ARG A 228 15.54 15.43 1.76
CA ARG A 228 16.41 14.41 2.36
C ARG A 228 15.68 13.11 2.67
N THR A 229 14.40 13.19 3.01
CA THR A 229 13.52 12.04 3.19
C THR A 229 12.17 12.36 2.59
N CYS A 230 11.61 11.44 1.81
CA CYS A 230 10.31 11.61 1.20
C CYS A 230 9.49 10.33 1.30
N PHE A 231 8.38 10.41 2.03
CA PHE A 231 7.28 9.50 1.82
C PHE A 231 6.53 9.89 0.54
N LYS A 232 6.28 8.95 -0.37
CA LYS A 232 5.46 9.17 -1.57
C LYS A 232 4.31 8.18 -1.65
N LEU A 233 3.11 8.68 -1.92
CA LEU A 233 2.02 7.86 -2.46
C LEU A 233 1.96 8.06 -3.98
N TYR A 234 3.03 7.68 -4.66
CA TYR A 234 3.16 7.76 -6.12
C TYR A 234 3.85 6.48 -6.62
N PRO A 235 3.32 5.79 -7.65
CA PRO A 235 3.87 4.52 -8.12
C PRO A 235 5.36 4.55 -8.49
N TRP A 236 6.13 3.58 -8.03
CA TRP A 236 7.53 3.43 -8.41
C TRP A 236 7.72 3.16 -9.91
N GLU A 237 6.84 2.37 -10.53
CA GLU A 237 6.93 2.09 -11.96
C GLU A 237 6.75 3.36 -12.81
N ASP A 238 5.85 4.26 -12.42
CA ASP A 238 5.61 5.54 -13.09
C ASP A 238 6.84 6.45 -12.86
N MET A 239 7.26 6.59 -11.60
CA MET A 239 8.42 7.41 -11.23
C MET A 239 9.73 6.98 -11.92
N LEU A 240 9.95 5.67 -12.09
CA LEU A 240 11.14 5.13 -12.74
C LEU A 240 11.08 5.22 -14.27
N ALA A 241 9.88 5.19 -14.86
CA ALA A 241 9.68 5.36 -16.30
C ALA A 241 9.83 6.83 -16.75
N GLU A 242 9.58 7.76 -15.83
CA GLU A 242 9.72 9.19 -16.08
C GLU A 242 11.17 9.68 -16.10
N THR A 243 11.35 10.93 -16.58
CA THR A 243 12.66 11.57 -16.64
C THR A 243 13.33 11.69 -15.27
N PHE A 244 12.55 11.82 -14.19
CA PHE A 244 13.08 11.92 -12.83
C PHE A 244 13.69 10.61 -12.32
N GLY A 245 13.21 9.46 -12.80
CA GLY A 245 13.70 8.13 -12.43
C GLY A 245 15.22 7.99 -12.59
N ARG A 246 15.83 8.69 -13.56
CA ARG A 246 17.29 8.68 -13.80
C ARG A 246 18.12 9.29 -12.68
N TYR A 247 17.51 10.07 -11.78
CA TYR A 247 18.19 10.69 -10.65
C TYR A 247 17.93 9.95 -9.33
N VAL A 248 17.09 8.93 -9.33
CA VAL A 248 16.82 8.12 -8.13
C VAL A 248 18.08 7.32 -7.80
N GLU A 249 18.68 7.62 -6.66
CA GLU A 249 19.76 6.83 -6.10
C GLU A 249 19.18 5.62 -5.36
N PRO A 250 19.67 4.39 -5.62
CA PRO A 250 19.15 3.21 -4.93
C PRO A 250 19.47 3.18 -3.45
N VAL A 251 20.62 3.76 -3.06
CA VAL A 251 21.08 3.84 -1.68
C VAL A 251 21.51 5.28 -1.44
N PRO A 252 20.83 6.01 -0.53
CA PRO A 252 21.15 7.40 -0.29
C PRO A 252 22.60 7.55 0.20
N SER A 253 23.42 8.31 -0.52
CA SER A 253 24.81 8.58 -0.12
C SER A 253 25.05 10.07 0.15
N GLY A 254 25.52 10.40 1.36
CA GLY A 254 25.90 11.77 1.73
C GLY A 254 24.73 12.72 2.05
N SER A 255 25.02 14.03 2.04
CA SER A 255 24.13 15.10 2.51
C SER A 255 23.14 15.63 1.47
N ARG A 256 23.18 15.09 0.24
CA ARG A 256 22.37 15.56 -0.90
C ARG A 256 21.43 14.52 -1.50
N SER A 257 21.58 13.26 -1.10
CA SER A 257 20.72 12.16 -1.48
C SER A 257 19.36 12.19 -0.78
N THR A 258 18.40 11.46 -1.34
CA THR A 258 17.04 11.34 -0.83
C THR A 258 16.78 9.92 -0.37
N THR A 259 16.37 9.73 0.88
CA THR A 259 15.77 8.49 1.38
C THR A 259 14.30 8.45 1.00
N TRP A 260 13.91 7.50 0.14
CA TRP A 260 12.52 7.32 -0.27
C TRP A 260 11.81 6.28 0.59
N ILE A 261 10.57 6.59 1.01
CA ILE A 261 9.64 5.71 1.70
C ILE A 261 8.34 5.70 0.88
N GLU A 262 7.77 4.57 0.48
CA GLU A 262 8.37 3.26 0.37
C GLU A 262 9.64 3.26 -0.53
N PRO A 263 10.62 2.39 -0.26
CA PRO A 263 11.90 2.34 -0.99
C PRO A 263 11.78 1.66 -2.36
N PRO A 264 12.74 1.87 -3.29
CA PRO A 264 12.63 1.37 -4.68
C PRO A 264 12.36 -0.13 -4.81
N TRP A 265 12.86 -0.96 -3.89
CA TRP A 265 12.63 -2.41 -3.93
C TRP A 265 11.17 -2.82 -3.80
N LYS A 266 10.30 -1.93 -3.31
CA LYS A 266 8.87 -2.20 -3.17
C LYS A 266 8.15 -2.32 -4.51
N VAL A 267 8.73 -1.78 -5.59
CA VAL A 267 8.27 -2.04 -6.96
C VAL A 267 8.26 -3.54 -7.30
N LEU A 268 9.16 -4.33 -6.69
CA LEU A 268 9.21 -5.79 -6.89
C LEU A 268 8.02 -6.47 -6.22
N LEU A 269 7.54 -5.91 -5.11
CA LEU A 269 6.47 -6.50 -4.32
C LEU A 269 5.08 -6.03 -4.78
N SER A 270 4.96 -4.83 -5.34
CA SER A 270 3.71 -4.34 -5.95
C SER A 270 3.48 -4.89 -7.35
N ASN A 271 4.53 -5.35 -8.04
CA ASN A 271 4.41 -5.93 -9.38
C ASN A 271 3.75 -7.31 -9.35
N LYS A 272 2.78 -7.56 -10.24
CA LYS A 272 2.02 -8.82 -10.24
C LYS A 272 2.84 -10.04 -10.65
N ALA A 273 4.04 -9.86 -11.21
CA ALA A 273 5.02 -10.94 -11.36
C ALA A 273 5.42 -11.58 -10.03
N LEU A 274 5.25 -10.88 -8.90
CA LEU A 274 5.40 -11.43 -7.56
C LEU A 274 4.58 -12.71 -7.37
N LEU A 275 3.37 -12.79 -7.93
CA LEU A 275 2.50 -13.96 -7.78
C LEU A 275 3.12 -15.20 -8.44
N ALA A 276 3.66 -15.04 -9.65
CA ALA A 276 4.37 -16.10 -10.36
C ALA A 276 5.68 -16.48 -9.64
N ALA A 277 6.42 -15.50 -9.13
CA ALA A 277 7.63 -15.73 -8.35
C ALA A 277 7.34 -16.51 -7.07
N LEU A 278 6.31 -16.12 -6.31
CA LEU A 278 5.85 -16.84 -5.12
C LEU A 278 5.50 -18.28 -5.45
N TRP A 279 4.75 -18.53 -6.52
CA TRP A 279 4.40 -19.89 -6.94
C TRP A 279 5.63 -20.72 -7.35
N GLN A 280 6.62 -20.11 -7.98
CA GLN A 280 7.87 -20.78 -8.35
C GLN A 280 8.75 -21.08 -7.14
N VAL A 281 8.86 -20.17 -6.19
CA VAL A 281 9.71 -20.33 -4.99
C VAL A 281 9.04 -21.23 -3.94
N TYR A 282 7.70 -21.19 -3.84
CA TYR A 282 6.90 -21.94 -2.86
C TYR A 282 5.77 -22.75 -3.54
N PRO A 283 6.11 -23.72 -4.41
CA PRO A 283 5.12 -24.47 -5.17
C PRO A 283 4.20 -25.27 -4.22
N GLY A 284 2.90 -25.16 -4.44
CA GLY A 284 1.89 -25.88 -3.67
C GLY A 284 1.59 -25.30 -2.29
N HIS A 285 2.12 -24.12 -1.93
CA HIS A 285 1.77 -23.47 -0.67
C HIS A 285 0.26 -23.21 -0.57
N GLU A 286 -0.32 -23.50 0.58
CA GLU A 286 -1.77 -23.50 0.79
C GLU A 286 -2.42 -22.12 0.62
N CYS A 287 -1.69 -21.04 0.90
CA CYS A 287 -2.17 -19.67 0.70
C CYS A 287 -1.94 -19.11 -0.71
N LEU A 288 -1.23 -19.84 -1.58
CA LEU A 288 -0.93 -19.38 -2.94
C LEU A 288 -1.88 -20.00 -3.97
N LEU A 289 -1.95 -19.32 -5.11
CA LEU A 289 -2.63 -19.76 -6.32
C LEU A 289 -1.56 -19.92 -7.42
N PRO A 290 -1.61 -20.98 -8.25
CA PRO A 290 -0.79 -21.11 -9.44
C PRO A 290 -0.81 -19.83 -10.27
N ALA A 291 0.38 -19.34 -10.64
CA ALA A 291 0.52 -18.10 -11.38
C ALA A 291 1.71 -18.16 -12.35
N TYR A 292 1.56 -17.57 -13.53
CA TYR A 292 2.51 -17.65 -14.64
C TYR A 292 2.60 -16.34 -15.41
N LEU A 293 3.73 -16.09 -16.10
CA LEU A 293 3.96 -14.91 -16.93
C LEU A 293 3.87 -15.19 -18.43
N ASP A 294 3.88 -16.47 -18.83
CA ASP A 294 3.92 -16.95 -20.21
C ASP A 294 2.56 -17.47 -20.71
N GLY A 295 1.48 -16.95 -20.13
CA GLY A 295 0.10 -17.35 -20.44
C GLY A 295 -0.55 -18.21 -19.35
N PRO A 296 -1.81 -18.61 -19.53
CA PRO A 296 -2.56 -19.37 -18.52
C PRO A 296 -2.13 -20.85 -18.43
N ARG A 297 -1.26 -21.34 -19.33
CA ARG A 297 -0.81 -22.75 -19.38
C ARG A 297 -1.98 -23.74 -19.31
N ASP A 298 -2.02 -24.58 -18.27
CA ASP A 298 -3.01 -25.61 -18.00
C ASP A 298 -4.15 -25.14 -17.07
N LEU A 299 -4.20 -23.85 -16.72
CA LEU A 299 -5.27 -23.29 -15.91
C LEU A 299 -6.60 -23.33 -16.68
N VAL A 300 -7.61 -23.96 -16.08
CA VAL A 300 -8.97 -24.04 -16.63
C VAL A 300 -9.68 -22.69 -16.48
N ASP A 301 -9.75 -22.21 -15.25
CA ASP A 301 -10.28 -20.89 -14.91
C ASP A 301 -9.12 -20.01 -14.42
N TRP A 302 -8.99 -18.82 -14.98
CA TRP A 302 -7.87 -17.93 -14.70
C TRP A 302 -8.26 -16.45 -14.80
N VAL A 303 -7.44 -15.62 -14.16
CA VAL A 303 -7.46 -14.17 -14.27
C VAL A 303 -6.10 -13.68 -14.76
N ALA A 304 -6.10 -12.83 -15.78
CA ALA A 304 -4.94 -12.10 -16.25
C ALA A 304 -4.96 -10.70 -15.65
N LYS A 305 -3.85 -10.35 -15.00
CA LYS A 305 -3.69 -9.08 -14.30
C LYS A 305 -2.49 -8.34 -14.88
N PRO A 306 -2.61 -7.08 -15.33
CA PRO A 306 -1.48 -6.32 -15.84
C PRO A 306 -0.37 -6.20 -14.78
N LEU A 307 0.90 -6.30 -15.17
CA LEU A 307 2.00 -6.36 -14.19
C LEU A 307 2.04 -5.13 -13.26
N HIS A 308 1.65 -3.96 -13.75
CA HIS A 308 1.64 -2.69 -13.01
C HIS A 308 0.22 -2.22 -12.65
N GLY A 309 -0.81 -3.02 -12.96
CA GLY A 309 -2.21 -2.62 -12.82
C GLY A 309 -2.62 -2.38 -11.36
N ARG A 310 -3.62 -1.51 -11.16
CA ARG A 310 -4.22 -1.18 -9.85
C ARG A 310 -5.75 -1.19 -9.94
N GLU A 311 -6.42 -1.32 -8.80
CA GLU A 311 -7.89 -1.13 -8.66
C GLU A 311 -8.76 -1.97 -9.62
N GLY A 312 -8.25 -3.12 -10.05
CA GLY A 312 -8.94 -3.98 -11.01
C GLY A 312 -8.87 -3.50 -12.47
N GLU A 313 -8.18 -2.40 -12.77
CA GLU A 313 -8.05 -1.88 -14.12
C GLU A 313 -7.25 -2.84 -15.02
N GLY A 314 -7.76 -3.08 -16.23
CA GLY A 314 -7.13 -3.98 -17.21
C GLY A 314 -7.23 -5.47 -16.85
N ILE A 315 -7.85 -5.83 -15.73
CA ILE A 315 -8.10 -7.24 -15.38
C ILE A 315 -9.09 -7.86 -16.36
N HIS A 316 -8.78 -9.08 -16.79
CA HIS A 316 -9.71 -9.93 -17.52
C HIS A 316 -9.56 -11.38 -17.11
N ALA A 317 -10.65 -12.14 -17.18
CA ALA A 317 -10.68 -13.51 -16.71
C ALA A 317 -11.42 -14.42 -17.68
N GLN A 318 -11.05 -15.69 -17.67
CA GLN A 318 -11.76 -16.77 -18.35
C GLN A 318 -12.26 -17.72 -17.26
N VAL A 319 -13.58 -17.81 -17.10
CA VAL A 319 -14.23 -18.63 -16.06
C VAL A 319 -15.39 -19.41 -16.65
N GLY A 320 -15.37 -20.74 -16.54
CA GLY A 320 -16.42 -21.61 -17.07
C GLY A 320 -16.62 -21.44 -18.58
N GLY A 321 -15.56 -21.13 -19.32
CA GLY A 321 -15.61 -20.86 -20.76
C GLY A 321 -16.13 -19.45 -21.13
N ARG A 322 -16.35 -18.56 -20.16
CA ARG A 322 -16.83 -17.18 -20.37
C ARG A 322 -15.75 -16.17 -20.03
N ALA A 323 -15.68 -15.11 -20.84
CA ALA A 323 -14.82 -13.95 -20.56
C ALA A 323 -15.50 -12.99 -19.57
N LEU A 324 -14.75 -12.51 -18.58
CA LEU A 324 -15.13 -11.47 -17.60
C LEU A 324 -14.08 -10.33 -17.63
N GLY A 325 -14.46 -9.10 -17.26
CA GLY A 325 -13.55 -7.95 -17.18
C GLY A 325 -13.22 -7.30 -18.52
N ALA A 326 -12.07 -6.59 -18.59
CA ALA A 326 -11.63 -5.87 -19.79
C ALA A 326 -11.45 -6.83 -21.00
N GLY A 327 -12.19 -6.62 -22.09
CA GLY A 327 -12.20 -7.58 -23.20
C GLY A 327 -13.31 -8.64 -23.14
N ALA A 328 -14.15 -8.64 -22.10
CA ALA A 328 -15.51 -9.15 -22.23
C ALA A 328 -16.30 -8.28 -23.23
N PRO A 329 -17.31 -8.83 -23.94
CA PRO A 329 -18.06 -8.07 -24.94
C PRO A 329 -18.62 -6.76 -24.38
N GLY A 330 -18.19 -5.63 -24.96
CA GLY A 330 -18.67 -4.29 -24.59
C GLY A 330 -17.83 -3.54 -23.56
N LEU A 331 -16.74 -4.11 -23.04
CA LEU A 331 -15.79 -3.40 -22.16
C LEU A 331 -14.50 -3.04 -22.92
N PRO A 332 -14.10 -1.76 -22.94
CA PRO A 332 -12.86 -1.36 -23.60
C PRO A 332 -11.64 -1.97 -22.90
N PRO A 333 -10.55 -2.25 -23.63
CA PRO A 333 -9.26 -2.52 -23.00
C PRO A 333 -8.82 -1.31 -22.17
N SER A 334 -8.03 -1.54 -21.11
CA SER A 334 -7.43 -0.43 -20.36
C SER A 334 -6.53 0.39 -21.29
N SER A 335 -6.63 1.71 -21.20
CA SER A 335 -5.74 2.63 -21.89
C SER A 335 -4.43 2.86 -21.15
N ARG A 336 -4.37 2.51 -19.86
CA ARG A 336 -3.21 2.72 -18.97
C ARG A 336 -2.33 1.48 -18.84
N TYR A 337 -2.93 0.29 -18.74
CA TYR A 337 -2.24 -0.95 -18.39
C TYR A 337 -2.40 -2.06 -19.45
N GLY A 338 -1.43 -2.96 -19.50
CA GLY A 338 -1.43 -4.18 -20.31
C GLY A 338 -0.30 -4.26 -21.34
N ALA A 339 0.36 -3.14 -21.67
CA ALA A 339 1.50 -3.12 -22.58
C ALA A 339 2.76 -3.74 -21.95
N GLU A 340 2.87 -3.66 -20.63
CA GLU A 340 3.92 -4.26 -19.80
C GLU A 340 3.80 -5.79 -19.70
N GLY A 341 2.68 -6.37 -20.13
CA GLY A 341 2.37 -7.79 -20.03
C GLY A 341 1.46 -8.11 -18.83
N TYR A 342 1.26 -9.41 -18.60
CA TYR A 342 0.29 -9.91 -17.62
C TYR A 342 0.87 -11.03 -16.76
N CYS A 343 0.38 -11.12 -15.53
CA CYS A 343 0.43 -12.34 -14.73
C CYS A 343 -0.92 -13.06 -14.84
N TYR A 344 -0.88 -14.34 -15.23
CA TYR A 344 -2.03 -15.23 -15.29
C TYR A 344 -2.08 -16.06 -14.01
N GLN A 345 -3.09 -15.83 -13.17
CA GLN A 345 -3.27 -16.52 -11.90
C GLN A 345 -4.51 -17.42 -11.97
N GLN A 346 -4.48 -18.57 -11.30
CA GLN A 346 -5.64 -19.43 -11.14
C GLN A 346 -6.80 -18.63 -10.54
N TRP A 347 -7.98 -18.77 -11.16
CA TRP A 347 -9.19 -18.15 -10.65
C TRP A 347 -9.56 -18.77 -9.30
N PHE A 348 -9.83 -17.90 -8.31
CA PHE A 348 -10.39 -18.29 -7.04
C PHE A 348 -11.68 -17.49 -6.81
N PRO A 349 -12.86 -18.14 -6.80
CA PRO A 349 -14.11 -17.43 -6.58
C PRO A 349 -14.08 -16.72 -5.23
N LEU A 350 -14.37 -15.42 -5.22
CA LEU A 350 -14.52 -14.69 -3.97
C LEU A 350 -15.64 -15.34 -3.13
N PRO A 351 -15.46 -15.46 -1.80
CA PRO A 351 -16.51 -15.87 -0.88
C PRO A 351 -17.80 -15.09 -1.13
N SER A 352 -18.96 -15.73 -0.89
CA SER A 352 -20.26 -15.05 -1.01
C SER A 352 -21.02 -15.14 0.29
N PHE A 353 -21.30 -13.98 0.87
CA PHE A 353 -22.17 -13.81 2.03
C PHE A 353 -23.43 -13.09 1.56
N GLU A 354 -24.48 -13.85 1.28
CA GLU A 354 -25.78 -13.32 0.81
C GLU A 354 -25.65 -12.48 -0.47
N GLY A 355 -24.74 -12.86 -1.38
CA GLY A 355 -24.48 -12.13 -2.62
C GLY A 355 -23.41 -11.04 -2.50
N HIS A 356 -22.93 -10.74 -1.30
CA HIS A 356 -21.79 -9.85 -1.07
C HIS A 356 -20.48 -10.61 -1.06
N ARG A 357 -19.48 -10.09 -1.78
CA ARG A 357 -18.21 -10.75 -2.04
C ARG A 357 -17.07 -9.94 -1.45
N PRO A 358 -16.59 -10.30 -0.24
CA PRO A 358 -15.52 -9.56 0.43
C PRO A 358 -14.14 -9.95 -0.07
N VAL A 359 -13.25 -8.96 -0.09
CA VAL A 359 -11.80 -9.08 -0.11
C VAL A 359 -11.27 -8.51 1.20
N LEU A 360 -10.37 -9.27 1.84
CA LEU A 360 -9.74 -8.91 3.11
C LEU A 360 -8.43 -8.16 2.83
N GLY A 361 -8.41 -6.87 3.13
CA GLY A 361 -7.21 -6.03 3.14
C GLY A 361 -6.42 -6.22 4.43
N CYS A 362 -5.49 -7.18 4.47
CA CYS A 362 -4.66 -7.45 5.64
C CYS A 362 -3.41 -6.57 5.61
N TRP A 363 -3.26 -5.70 6.61
CA TRP A 363 -2.23 -4.69 6.65
C TRP A 363 -0.96 -5.17 7.33
N VAL A 364 0.16 -4.74 6.78
CA VAL A 364 1.50 -4.92 7.33
C VAL A 364 2.08 -3.55 7.66
N VAL A 365 2.65 -3.40 8.86
CA VAL A 365 3.45 -2.23 9.27
C VAL A 365 4.77 -2.75 9.83
N ASP A 366 5.89 -2.26 9.29
CA ASP A 366 7.25 -2.70 9.61
C ASP A 366 7.40 -4.23 9.65
N GLY A 367 6.85 -4.89 8.62
CA GLY A 367 6.88 -6.35 8.47
C GLY A 367 5.98 -7.14 9.42
N ARG A 368 5.15 -6.47 10.24
CA ARG A 368 4.21 -7.09 11.19
C ARG A 368 2.76 -6.93 10.76
N ALA A 369 1.95 -7.94 11.06
CA ALA A 369 0.50 -7.85 10.96
C ALA A 369 -0.02 -6.67 11.82
N ALA A 370 -0.86 -5.81 11.26
CA ALA A 370 -1.25 -4.56 11.90
C ALA A 370 -2.76 -4.30 11.96
N GLY A 371 -3.53 -4.81 11.00
CA GLY A 371 -4.98 -4.64 11.02
C GLY A 371 -5.66 -5.18 9.77
N LEU A 372 -6.98 -5.06 9.75
CA LEU A 372 -7.83 -5.56 8.67
C LEU A 372 -8.74 -4.45 8.14
N GLY A 373 -8.80 -4.27 6.83
CA GLY A 373 -9.90 -3.62 6.14
C GLY A 373 -10.69 -4.63 5.32
N ILE A 374 -11.99 -4.41 5.11
CA ILE A 374 -12.82 -5.30 4.29
C ILE A 374 -13.51 -4.48 3.21
N ARG A 375 -13.24 -4.83 1.95
CA ARG A 375 -13.96 -4.28 0.80
C ARG A 375 -14.90 -5.32 0.25
N GLU A 376 -16.18 -5.00 0.06
CA GLU A 376 -17.16 -5.90 -0.54
C GLU A 376 -17.83 -5.29 -1.77
N GLY A 377 -18.00 -6.12 -2.80
CA GLY A 377 -18.83 -5.82 -3.96
C GLY A 377 -19.89 -6.90 -4.16
N THR A 378 -20.70 -6.76 -5.20
CA THR A 378 -21.62 -7.84 -5.66
C THR A 378 -21.08 -8.55 -6.90
N GLN A 379 -20.02 -8.04 -7.50
CA GLN A 379 -19.38 -8.58 -8.70
C GLN A 379 -18.29 -9.59 -8.35
N ASP A 380 -17.98 -10.47 -9.29
CA ASP A 380 -16.93 -11.50 -9.12
C ASP A 380 -15.51 -10.92 -9.07
N ILE A 381 -15.32 -9.71 -9.59
CA ILE A 381 -14.07 -8.95 -9.54
C ILE A 381 -14.33 -7.70 -8.69
N THR A 382 -13.47 -7.45 -7.70
CA THR A 382 -13.51 -6.23 -6.89
C THR A 382 -13.01 -5.05 -7.72
N ASP A 383 -13.77 -3.96 -7.75
CA ASP A 383 -13.47 -2.74 -8.49
C ASP A 383 -13.49 -1.51 -7.57
N HIS A 384 -13.33 -0.31 -8.14
CA HIS A 384 -13.39 0.96 -7.40
C HIS A 384 -14.76 1.24 -6.74
N LEU A 385 -15.83 0.52 -7.11
CA LEU A 385 -17.16 0.67 -6.51
C LEU A 385 -17.35 -0.23 -5.28
N ALA A 386 -16.41 -1.15 -5.00
CA ALA A 386 -16.48 -1.98 -3.81
C ALA A 386 -16.42 -1.14 -2.53
N ARG A 387 -17.37 -1.39 -1.65
CA ARG A 387 -17.64 -0.62 -0.43
C ARG A 387 -16.76 -1.09 0.72
N PHE A 388 -16.30 -0.17 1.55
CA PHE A 388 -15.64 -0.50 2.81
C PHE A 388 -16.68 -0.88 3.86
N VAL A 389 -16.47 -2.02 4.54
CA VAL A 389 -17.36 -2.55 5.59
C VAL A 389 -16.56 -2.77 6.86
N PRO A 390 -17.02 -2.27 8.02
CA PRO A 390 -16.29 -2.44 9.27
C PRO A 390 -16.31 -3.89 9.76
N HIS A 391 -15.31 -4.25 10.56
CA HIS A 391 -15.30 -5.51 11.31
C HIS A 391 -15.21 -5.31 12.82
N LEU A 392 -15.55 -6.37 13.55
CA LEU A 392 -15.32 -6.52 14.98
C LEU A 392 -14.87 -7.94 15.30
N ILE A 393 -14.23 -8.10 16.46
CA ILE A 393 -13.89 -9.40 17.04
C ILE A 393 -14.93 -9.74 18.11
N GLU A 394 -15.41 -10.98 18.10
CA GLU A 394 -16.33 -11.52 19.11
C GLU A 394 -15.60 -11.87 20.41
N ALA A 395 -14.80 -10.94 20.92
CA ALA A 395 -14.05 -11.03 22.15
C ALA A 395 -14.07 -9.67 22.89
N PRO A 396 -13.93 -9.68 24.23
CA PRO A 396 -13.81 -8.45 24.99
C PRO A 396 -12.59 -7.64 24.55
N ARG A 397 -12.72 -6.31 24.57
CA ARG A 397 -11.61 -5.40 24.34
C ARG A 397 -10.46 -5.70 25.32
N PRO A 398 -9.21 -5.84 24.85
CA PRO A 398 -8.04 -6.03 25.71
C PRO A 398 -7.81 -4.79 26.58
N ASP A 399 -7.26 -4.98 27.78
CA ASP A 399 -6.84 -3.85 28.62
C ASP A 399 -5.59 -3.14 28.05
N GLU A 400 -5.31 -1.94 28.53
CA GLU A 400 -4.19 -1.12 28.06
C GLU A 400 -2.83 -1.83 28.23
N ALA A 401 -2.66 -2.60 29.30
CA ALA A 401 -1.44 -3.34 29.57
C ALA A 401 -1.21 -4.44 28.52
N THR A 402 -2.26 -5.14 28.13
CA THR A 402 -2.25 -6.15 27.06
C THR A 402 -1.96 -5.52 25.70
N GLN A 403 -2.62 -4.41 25.38
CA GLN A 403 -2.36 -3.66 24.14
C GLN A 403 -0.90 -3.20 24.06
N ALA A 404 -0.38 -2.61 25.14
CA ALA A 404 1.01 -2.17 25.22
C ALA A 404 2.00 -3.33 25.07
N ALA A 405 1.69 -4.50 25.65
CA ALA A 405 2.51 -5.69 25.51
C ALA A 405 2.60 -6.13 24.03
N TRP A 406 1.47 -6.24 23.33
CA TRP A 406 1.41 -6.66 21.92
C TRP A 406 2.18 -5.73 20.98
N LEU A 407 2.19 -4.42 21.25
CA LEU A 407 2.97 -3.46 20.47
C LEU A 407 4.48 -3.65 20.61
N THR A 408 4.93 -4.25 21.71
CA THR A 408 6.36 -4.52 21.98
C THR A 408 6.78 -5.95 21.70
N GLU A 409 5.85 -6.84 21.34
CA GLU A 409 6.17 -8.23 21.06
C GLU A 409 7.12 -8.34 19.87
N PRO A 410 8.23 -9.10 19.99
CA PRO A 410 9.16 -9.30 18.88
C PRO A 410 8.50 -10.12 17.76
N ALA A 411 8.95 -9.94 16.52
CA ALA A 411 8.44 -10.69 15.38
C ALA A 411 8.66 -12.19 15.60
N THR A 412 7.63 -13.00 15.40
CA THR A 412 7.78 -14.45 15.45
C THR A 412 8.68 -14.88 14.29
N PRO A 413 9.85 -15.50 14.54
CA PRO A 413 10.65 -16.05 13.46
C PRO A 413 9.87 -17.20 12.83
N ILE A 414 9.62 -17.15 11.54
CA ILE A 414 8.99 -18.29 10.86
C ILE A 414 10.02 -19.41 10.82
N PRO A 415 9.67 -20.64 11.24
CA PRO A 415 10.56 -21.77 11.10
C PRO A 415 10.92 -21.91 9.62
N SER A 416 12.19 -21.69 9.30
CA SER A 416 12.73 -21.94 7.98
C SER A 416 12.49 -23.42 7.67
N ARG A 417 11.46 -23.76 6.90
CA ARG A 417 11.52 -24.99 6.12
C ARG A 417 12.71 -24.83 5.19
N GLU A 418 13.57 -25.84 5.20
CA GLU A 418 14.86 -25.86 4.50
C GLU A 418 14.77 -25.13 3.17
N ARG A 419 15.61 -24.10 2.99
CA ARG A 419 15.76 -23.41 1.71
C ARG A 419 15.89 -24.48 0.63
N PRO A 420 15.00 -24.52 -0.38
CA PRO A 420 15.22 -25.39 -1.52
C PRO A 420 16.58 -25.01 -2.13
N THR A 421 17.50 -25.97 -2.16
CA THR A 421 18.84 -25.78 -2.70
C THR A 421 18.71 -25.32 -4.15
N PRO A 422 19.28 -24.18 -4.55
CA PRO A 422 19.24 -23.74 -5.94
C PRO A 422 19.99 -24.78 -6.79
N THR A 423 19.27 -25.61 -7.53
CA THR A 423 19.87 -26.44 -8.57
C THR A 423 20.38 -25.50 -9.68
N SER A 424 21.69 -25.26 -9.65
CA SER A 424 22.56 -24.81 -10.74
C SER A 424 21.94 -23.85 -11.76
N LEU A 425 21.94 -22.56 -11.45
CA LEU A 425 21.88 -21.50 -12.46
C LEU A 425 23.33 -21.09 -12.84
N PRO A 426 23.64 -20.89 -14.14
CA PRO A 426 24.97 -20.48 -14.57
C PRO A 426 25.22 -19.02 -14.15
N GLY A 427 26.36 -18.77 -13.51
CA GLY A 427 26.74 -17.44 -13.04
C GLY A 427 27.02 -16.46 -14.19
N PRO A 428 26.82 -15.14 -13.97
CA PRO A 428 27.09 -14.13 -14.99
C PRO A 428 28.60 -13.96 -15.24
N PRO A 429 29.00 -13.56 -16.46
CA PRO A 429 30.40 -13.35 -16.80
C PRO A 429 30.99 -12.15 -16.04
N ARG A 430 32.22 -12.35 -15.57
CA ARG A 430 32.99 -11.41 -14.75
C ARG A 430 33.45 -10.20 -15.57
N ALA A 431 33.03 -8.99 -15.17
CA ALA A 431 33.49 -7.74 -15.78
C ALA A 431 34.93 -7.39 -15.36
N ALA A 432 35.68 -6.79 -16.28
CA ALA A 432 37.07 -6.33 -16.10
C ALA A 432 37.13 -4.99 -15.30
N PRO A 433 38.24 -4.72 -14.59
CA PRO A 433 38.34 -3.55 -13.70
C PRO A 433 38.54 -2.23 -14.47
N ALA A 434 37.88 -1.17 -14.01
CA ALA A 434 38.04 0.20 -14.49
C ALA A 434 39.31 0.88 -13.92
N PRO A 435 39.94 1.81 -14.66
CA PRO A 435 41.12 2.55 -14.20
C PRO A 435 40.77 3.66 -13.20
N PRO A 436 41.74 4.14 -12.39
CA PRO A 436 41.49 5.06 -11.28
C PRO A 436 41.27 6.51 -11.72
N GLU A 437 40.27 7.17 -11.12
CA GLU A 437 39.99 8.61 -11.25
C GLU A 437 40.85 9.46 -10.31
N SER A 438 41.24 10.64 -10.80
CA SER A 438 41.98 11.68 -10.09
C SER A 438 41.07 12.74 -9.45
N ALA A 439 41.52 13.30 -8.32
CA ALA A 439 40.80 14.22 -7.43
C ALA A 439 40.48 15.63 -8.02
N PRO A 440 39.52 16.38 -7.41
CA PRO A 440 38.74 17.40 -8.11
C PRO A 440 39.36 18.80 -8.10
N ALA A 441 39.08 19.58 -9.15
CA ALA A 441 39.28 21.02 -9.20
C ALA A 441 38.06 21.76 -8.64
N LYS A 442 38.29 22.89 -7.95
CA LYS A 442 37.27 23.82 -7.46
C LYS A 442 36.64 24.58 -8.62
N GLU A 443 35.30 24.64 -8.67
CA GLU A 443 34.58 25.58 -9.54
C GLU A 443 33.82 26.67 -8.76
N PRO A 444 33.69 27.88 -9.33
CA PRO A 444 33.12 29.06 -8.69
C PRO A 444 31.59 29.13 -8.84
N ALA A 445 30.98 30.02 -8.05
CA ALA A 445 29.54 30.25 -8.02
C ALA A 445 29.02 31.07 -9.23
N SER A 446 27.91 30.63 -9.84
CA SER A 446 26.85 31.42 -10.55
C SER A 446 25.89 30.48 -11.32
N PRO A 447 24.73 30.93 -11.83
CA PRO A 447 23.64 31.71 -11.25
C PRO A 447 22.28 30.93 -11.27
N VAL A 448 21.28 31.46 -10.54
CA VAL A 448 19.82 31.18 -10.48
C VAL A 448 19.26 29.89 -11.12
N PRO A 449 18.56 29.01 -10.35
CA PRO A 449 17.99 27.75 -10.85
C PRO A 449 16.94 27.93 -11.95
N THR A 450 17.04 27.14 -13.02
CA THR A 450 15.92 26.93 -13.95
C THR A 450 14.93 25.94 -13.34
N TRP A 451 13.96 26.48 -12.60
CA TRP A 451 12.76 25.74 -12.20
C TRP A 451 12.03 25.20 -13.44
N ARG A 452 11.72 23.91 -13.47
CA ARG A 452 10.78 23.32 -14.43
C ARG A 452 9.77 22.47 -13.64
N PRO A 453 8.49 22.87 -13.60
CA PRO A 453 7.44 22.10 -12.96
C PRO A 453 7.09 20.88 -13.81
N PHE A 454 6.48 19.90 -13.15
CA PHE A 454 5.82 18.76 -13.79
C PHE A 454 4.79 19.24 -14.83
N ARG A 455 4.69 18.54 -15.96
CA ARG A 455 3.45 18.54 -16.75
C ARG A 455 2.71 17.27 -16.36
N VAL A 456 1.74 17.40 -15.47
CA VAL A 456 0.60 16.47 -15.45
C VAL A 456 -0.06 16.68 -16.81
N GLU A 457 -0.23 15.64 -17.64
CA GLU A 457 -1.21 15.76 -18.71
C GLU A 457 -2.59 15.84 -18.04
N PRO A 458 -3.36 16.93 -18.22
CA PRO A 458 -4.64 17.06 -17.56
C PRO A 458 -5.60 16.01 -18.13
N ASP A 459 -6.15 15.18 -17.25
CA ASP A 459 -7.42 14.54 -17.54
C ASP A 459 -8.46 15.65 -17.72
N THR A 460 -9.07 15.71 -18.91
CA THR A 460 -9.95 16.81 -19.32
C THR A 460 -11.40 16.56 -18.89
N GLY A 461 -11.58 15.96 -17.71
CA GLY A 461 -12.86 15.84 -17.04
C GLY A 461 -13.30 17.20 -16.51
N ASP A 462 -14.13 17.90 -17.29
CA ASP A 462 -14.78 19.17 -16.96
C ASP A 462 -15.64 19.06 -15.69
N TYR A 463 -15.10 19.46 -14.54
CA TYR A 463 -15.88 19.67 -13.31
C TYR A 463 -15.28 20.81 -12.45
N GLY A 464 -16.03 21.92 -12.39
CA GLY A 464 -16.21 22.82 -11.23
C GLY A 464 -15.00 23.39 -10.47
N ASP A 465 -14.87 24.72 -10.54
CA ASP A 465 -14.12 25.68 -9.68
C ASP A 465 -13.25 25.13 -8.51
N PRO A 466 -11.92 25.30 -8.54
CA PRO A 466 -10.96 24.71 -7.59
C PRO A 466 -10.63 25.57 -6.34
N THR A 467 -11.52 26.44 -5.85
CA THR A 467 -11.15 27.38 -4.76
C THR A 467 -11.87 27.15 -3.43
N ALA A 468 -11.52 26.06 -2.74
CA ALA A 468 -11.49 25.97 -1.25
C ALA A 468 -11.06 24.56 -0.81
N ALA A 469 -9.78 24.38 -0.47
CA ALA A 469 -9.39 23.28 0.41
C ALA A 469 -9.70 23.72 1.86
N PRO A 470 -10.59 23.05 2.61
CA PRO A 470 -10.74 23.32 4.03
C PRO A 470 -9.51 22.80 4.79
N ASP A 471 -9.04 23.57 5.78
CA ASP A 471 -8.11 23.07 6.79
C ASP A 471 -8.71 21.80 7.43
N LEU A 472 -8.16 20.62 7.11
CA LEU A 472 -8.56 19.38 7.76
C LEU A 472 -8.16 19.45 9.24
N PRO A 473 -9.06 19.09 10.18
CA PRO A 473 -8.75 19.15 11.61
C PRO A 473 -7.56 18.24 11.93
N ARG A 474 -6.66 18.73 12.78
CA ARG A 474 -5.62 17.90 13.40
C ARG A 474 -6.32 16.79 14.21
N TRP A 475 -5.86 15.55 14.05
CA TRP A 475 -6.29 14.46 14.92
C TRP A 475 -5.55 14.62 16.25
N ASP A 476 -6.13 15.44 17.12
CA ASP A 476 -5.79 15.37 18.53
C ASP A 476 -6.36 14.03 19.01
N GLY A 477 -5.51 13.09 19.43
CA GLY A 477 -5.96 11.88 20.14
C GLY A 477 -6.96 12.21 21.26
N PRO A 478 -7.63 11.22 21.87
CA PRO A 478 -8.84 11.42 22.68
C PRO A 478 -8.79 12.70 23.54
N GLN A 479 -9.57 13.72 23.15
CA GLN A 479 -9.70 14.95 23.90
C GLN A 479 -10.64 14.72 25.09
N ASP A 480 -10.17 15.07 26.28
CA ASP A 480 -10.86 14.98 27.57
C ASP A 480 -12.26 15.62 27.55
N TYR A 481 -13.30 14.83 27.82
CA TYR A 481 -14.62 15.30 28.23
C TYR A 481 -14.62 15.66 29.74
N PRO A 482 -15.51 16.56 30.20
CA PRO A 482 -15.34 17.27 31.47
C PRO A 482 -15.38 16.39 32.72
N ASN A 483 -14.25 16.40 33.45
CA ASN A 483 -14.02 16.06 34.87
C ASN A 483 -15.23 15.57 35.70
N ASP A 484 -15.37 14.24 35.80
CA ASP A 484 -15.95 13.58 36.98
C ASP A 484 -14.79 13.26 37.95
N PRO A 485 -14.74 13.84 39.17
CA PRO A 485 -13.63 13.68 40.10
C PRO A 485 -13.56 12.31 40.81
N THR A 486 -14.25 11.27 40.32
CA THR A 486 -14.29 9.95 40.95
C THR A 486 -13.62 8.81 40.18
N ARG A 487 -12.96 9.07 39.04
CA ARG A 487 -12.16 8.06 38.34
C ARG A 487 -10.76 8.60 38.03
N GLY A 488 -9.75 7.94 38.58
CA GLY A 488 -8.36 8.23 38.28
C GLY A 488 -7.95 7.61 36.93
N ILE A 489 -7.21 8.42 36.15
CA ILE A 489 -6.13 8.09 35.20
C ILE A 489 -6.46 6.92 34.23
N PHE A 490 -6.69 7.07 32.92
CA PHE A 490 -6.29 8.05 31.91
C PHE A 490 -7.46 8.55 31.05
#